data_AF-A0A3N5FPQ4-F1
#
_entry.id   AF-A0A3N5FPQ4-F1
#
_cell.length_a   1.000
_cell.length_b   1.000
_cell.length_c   1.000
_cell.angle_alpha   90.00
_cell.angle_beta   90.00
_cell.angle_gamma   90.00
#
_symmetry.space_group_name_H-M   'P 1'
#
loop_
_entity.id
_entity.type
_entity.pdbx_description
1 polymer ?
#
loop_
_entity_poly.entity_id
_entity_poly.type
_entity_poly.pdbx_seq_one_letter_code
_entity_poly.pdbx_strand_id
1 'polypeptide(L)'
;MSIERVGYARLVDRFDLPALALPSIAVIDSSVRGRAQTRQADQGVQQFPHTYRPDDTPLADLQFALRYEGVNLHVLALLFAKRGPHDIQPLIEASPQSAYARRLGYLYEWLTEESLPFATPARSSYVALLDDKLQFGLANGARNGYIDEATGRTSPRDHHHQPVTHDPPSDIENPGQGETRHAAGRPAAASRQGQDGPQ
;
A
#
# COMPACT_ATOMS: atom_id res chain seq x y z
N MET A 1 -8.31 -36.43 -4.78
CA MET A 1 -8.46 -35.13 -5.46
C MET A 1 -8.08 -34.06 -4.47
N SER A 2 -6.97 -33.36 -4.69
CA SER A 2 -6.52 -32.26 -3.82
C SER A 2 -6.83 -30.95 -4.52
N ILE A 3 -7.70 -30.14 -3.90
CA ILE A 3 -7.92 -28.75 -4.31
C ILE A 3 -7.15 -27.88 -3.32
N GLU A 4 -6.28 -27.02 -3.84
CA GLU A 4 -5.40 -26.17 -3.04
C GLU A 4 -5.61 -24.71 -3.44
N ARG A 5 -5.88 -23.82 -2.48
CA ARG A 5 -5.95 -22.37 -2.75
C ARG A 5 -4.58 -21.84 -3.09
N VAL A 6 -4.54 -20.88 -4.01
CA VAL A 6 -3.31 -20.20 -4.44
C VAL A 6 -3.56 -18.71 -4.64
N GLY A 7 -2.49 -17.94 -4.81
CA GLY A 7 -2.58 -16.52 -5.09
C GLY A 7 -3.20 -15.74 -3.93
N TYR A 8 -4.10 -14.80 -4.20
CA TYR A 8 -4.67 -13.96 -3.15
C TYR A 8 -5.40 -14.75 -2.07
N ALA A 9 -6.14 -15.80 -2.44
CA ALA A 9 -6.87 -16.61 -1.48
C ALA A 9 -5.93 -17.28 -0.47
N ARG A 10 -4.80 -17.84 -0.94
CA ARG A 10 -3.79 -18.43 -0.04
C ARG A 10 -3.05 -17.39 0.77
N LEU A 11 -2.79 -16.20 0.23
CA LEU A 11 -2.18 -15.10 0.98
C LEU A 11 -3.07 -14.64 2.14
N VAL A 12 -4.39 -14.51 1.88
CA VAL A 12 -5.38 -14.18 2.91
C VAL A 12 -5.39 -15.24 4.01
N ASP A 13 -5.46 -16.52 3.64
CA ASP A 13 -5.47 -17.62 4.61
C ASP A 13 -4.15 -17.71 5.40
N ARG A 14 -3.00 -17.68 4.69
CA ARG A 14 -1.66 -17.83 5.29
C ARG A 14 -1.35 -16.75 6.31
N PHE A 15 -1.77 -15.52 6.02
CA PHE A 15 -1.48 -14.37 6.86
C PHE A 15 -2.65 -13.91 7.70
N ASP A 16 -3.77 -14.64 7.73
CA ASP A 16 -4.98 -14.24 8.46
C ASP A 16 -5.30 -12.76 8.22
N LEU A 17 -5.42 -12.39 6.93
CA LEU A 17 -5.70 -11.03 6.53
C LEU A 17 -7.20 -10.77 6.75
N PRO A 18 -7.60 -9.64 7.35
CA PRO A 18 -9.00 -9.27 7.52
C PRO A 18 -9.59 -8.76 6.18
N ALA A 19 -9.46 -9.56 5.14
CA ALA A 19 -9.91 -9.23 3.80
C ALA A 19 -11.44 -9.40 3.69
N LEU A 20 -12.07 -8.55 2.88
CA LEU A 20 -13.44 -8.81 2.46
C LEU A 20 -13.47 -10.11 1.63
N ALA A 21 -14.62 -10.76 1.61
CA ALA A 21 -14.81 -11.98 0.82
C ALA A 21 -14.40 -11.74 -0.63
N LEU A 22 -13.46 -12.55 -1.13
CA LEU A 22 -12.95 -12.41 -2.48
C LEU A 22 -14.06 -12.82 -3.48
N PRO A 23 -14.40 -11.97 -4.47
CA PRO A 23 -15.42 -12.29 -5.47
C PRO A 23 -15.06 -13.54 -6.30
N SER A 24 -13.77 -13.80 -6.46
CA SER A 24 -13.25 -15.02 -7.08
C SER A 24 -12.01 -15.49 -6.34
N ILE A 25 -11.82 -16.80 -6.24
CA ILE A 25 -10.61 -17.43 -5.68
C ILE A 25 -9.92 -18.29 -6.74
N ALA A 26 -8.59 -18.34 -6.69
CA ALA A 26 -7.80 -19.25 -7.50
C ALA A 26 -7.46 -20.54 -6.74
N VAL A 27 -7.56 -21.68 -7.42
CA VAL A 27 -7.21 -22.99 -6.88
C VAL A 27 -6.41 -23.82 -7.88
N ILE A 28 -5.49 -24.64 -7.37
CA ILE A 28 -4.93 -25.76 -8.12
C ILE A 28 -5.87 -26.95 -7.96
N ASP A 29 -6.29 -27.49 -9.09
CA ASP A 29 -7.14 -28.68 -9.18
C ASP A 29 -6.47 -29.68 -10.14
N SER A 30 -6.02 -30.82 -9.60
CA SER A 30 -5.36 -31.85 -10.40
C SER A 30 -6.31 -32.61 -11.33
N SER A 31 -7.63 -32.41 -11.22
CA SER A 31 -8.63 -33.03 -12.08
C SER A 31 -8.89 -32.29 -13.39
N VAL A 32 -8.54 -30.99 -13.47
CA VAL A 32 -8.71 -30.21 -14.70
C VAL A 32 -7.52 -30.36 -15.63
N ARG A 33 -7.78 -30.43 -16.94
CA ARG A 33 -6.73 -30.51 -17.99
C ARG A 33 -6.25 -29.15 -18.47
N GLY A 34 -7.02 -28.10 -18.18
CA GLY A 34 -6.74 -26.72 -18.57
C GLY A 34 -7.37 -25.76 -17.57
N ARG A 35 -7.20 -24.46 -17.79
CA ARG A 35 -7.85 -23.44 -16.97
C ARG A 35 -9.36 -23.56 -17.12
N ALA A 36 -10.07 -23.55 -16.00
CA ALA A 36 -11.52 -23.55 -15.97
C ALA A 36 -12.01 -22.47 -15.00
N GLN A 37 -13.23 -22.00 -15.23
CA GLN A 37 -13.90 -21.09 -14.30
C GLN A 37 -15.26 -21.69 -13.96
N THR A 38 -15.51 -21.82 -12.67
CA THR A 38 -16.79 -22.26 -12.13
C THR A 38 -17.32 -21.21 -11.17
N ARG A 39 -18.58 -21.35 -10.77
CA ARG A 39 -19.20 -20.53 -9.74
C ARG A 39 -19.73 -21.45 -8.66
N GLN A 40 -19.35 -21.17 -7.41
CA GLN A 40 -19.83 -21.88 -6.23
C GLN A 40 -20.64 -20.87 -5.40
N ALA A 41 -21.96 -21.06 -5.37
CA ALA A 41 -22.90 -20.07 -4.83
C ALA A 41 -22.62 -18.66 -5.41
N ASP A 42 -22.17 -17.72 -4.57
CA ASP A 42 -21.89 -16.34 -4.94
C ASP A 42 -20.40 -16.04 -5.21
N GLN A 43 -19.52 -17.04 -5.12
CA GLN A 43 -18.08 -16.91 -5.33
C GLN A 43 -17.63 -17.58 -6.64
N GLY A 44 -16.84 -16.86 -7.44
CA GLY A 44 -16.14 -17.42 -8.59
C GLY A 44 -14.98 -18.32 -8.15
N VAL A 45 -14.76 -19.40 -8.88
CA VAL A 45 -13.60 -20.28 -8.67
C VAL A 45 -12.85 -20.43 -9.98
N GLN A 46 -11.60 -19.97 -10.00
CA GLN A 46 -10.66 -20.15 -11.09
C GLN A 46 -9.82 -21.39 -10.81
N GLN A 47 -10.02 -22.43 -11.60
CA GLN A 47 -9.29 -23.69 -11.48
C GLN A 47 -8.12 -23.71 -12.45
N PHE A 48 -6.95 -24.06 -11.93
CA PHE A 48 -5.72 -24.21 -12.69
C PHE A 48 -5.21 -25.65 -12.55
N PRO A 49 -4.67 -26.25 -13.62
CA PRO A 49 -4.05 -27.57 -13.51
C PRO A 49 -2.76 -27.49 -12.69
N HIS A 50 -2.29 -28.64 -12.19
CA HIS A 50 -1.11 -28.74 -11.32
C HIS A 50 0.16 -28.07 -11.87
N THR A 51 0.29 -27.95 -13.20
CA THR A 51 1.42 -27.27 -13.85
C THR A 51 1.54 -25.78 -13.53
N TYR A 52 0.49 -25.16 -12.98
CA TYR A 52 0.48 -23.76 -12.58
C TYR A 52 0.74 -23.57 -11.09
N ARG A 53 0.92 -24.66 -10.34
CA ARG A 53 1.17 -24.61 -8.90
C ARG A 53 2.43 -23.76 -8.64
N PRO A 54 2.31 -22.61 -7.96
CA PRO A 54 3.49 -21.86 -7.58
C PRO A 54 4.13 -22.54 -6.35
N ASP A 55 5.40 -22.21 -6.09
CA ASP A 55 6.10 -22.67 -4.89
C ASP A 55 5.34 -22.27 -3.62
N ASP A 56 5.57 -22.99 -2.53
CA ASP A 56 4.90 -22.75 -1.24
C ASP A 56 5.51 -21.55 -0.49
N THR A 57 5.55 -20.39 -1.15
CA THR A 57 6.10 -19.15 -0.61
C THR A 57 5.15 -17.98 -0.86
N PRO A 58 5.08 -16.98 0.05
CA PRO A 58 4.29 -15.77 -0.16
C PRO A 58 4.62 -15.06 -1.48
N LEU A 59 5.89 -15.06 -1.86
CA LEU A 59 6.36 -14.44 -3.08
C LEU A 59 5.88 -15.15 -4.35
N ALA A 60 5.85 -16.47 -4.35
CA ALA A 60 5.36 -17.23 -5.50
C ALA A 60 3.85 -17.07 -5.65
N ASP A 61 3.10 -17.01 -4.55
CA ASP A 61 1.68 -16.67 -4.55
C ASP A 61 1.40 -15.26 -5.09
N LEU A 62 2.18 -14.28 -4.66
CA LEU A 62 2.00 -12.90 -5.10
C LEU A 62 2.27 -12.74 -6.60
N GLN A 63 3.31 -13.39 -7.11
CA GLN A 63 3.59 -13.43 -8.54
C GLN A 63 2.49 -14.15 -9.32
N PHE A 64 1.98 -15.26 -8.79
CA PHE A 64 0.85 -15.98 -9.37
C PHE A 64 -0.37 -15.07 -9.47
N ALA A 65 -0.73 -14.39 -8.38
CA ALA A 65 -1.89 -13.53 -8.29
C ALA A 65 -1.83 -12.39 -9.30
N LEU A 66 -0.71 -11.66 -9.38
CA LEU A 66 -0.53 -10.58 -10.35
C LEU A 66 -0.57 -11.05 -11.81
N ARG A 67 -0.17 -12.30 -12.06
CA ARG A 67 -0.15 -12.88 -13.40
C ARG A 67 -1.51 -13.39 -13.87
N TYR A 68 -2.32 -13.93 -12.97
CA TYR A 68 -3.52 -14.67 -13.36
C TYR A 68 -4.83 -14.12 -12.78
N GLU A 69 -4.77 -13.47 -11.62
CA GLU A 69 -5.91 -12.86 -10.93
C GLU A 69 -5.96 -11.34 -11.14
N GLY A 70 -4.83 -10.71 -11.46
CA GLY A 70 -4.69 -9.26 -11.62
C GLY A 70 -4.30 -8.56 -10.31
N VAL A 71 -4.46 -7.24 -10.26
CA VAL A 71 -4.14 -6.43 -9.08
C VAL A 71 -5.35 -6.38 -8.13
N ASN A 72 -5.19 -6.85 -6.90
CA ASN A 72 -6.19 -6.71 -5.84
C ASN A 72 -5.67 -5.76 -4.76
N LEU A 73 -6.03 -4.47 -4.88
CA LEU A 73 -5.53 -3.43 -3.97
C LEU A 73 -5.91 -3.67 -2.51
N HIS A 74 -7.08 -4.25 -2.24
CA HIS A 74 -7.53 -4.55 -0.87
C HIS A 74 -6.60 -5.55 -0.19
N VAL A 75 -6.33 -6.68 -0.85
CA VAL A 75 -5.45 -7.72 -0.30
C VAL A 75 -4.00 -7.22 -0.22
N LEU A 76 -3.54 -6.50 -1.24
CA LEU A 76 -2.18 -5.94 -1.26
C LEU A 76 -1.96 -4.94 -0.12
N ALA A 77 -2.89 -4.01 0.11
CA ALA A 77 -2.80 -3.04 1.20
C ALA A 77 -2.73 -3.74 2.57
N LEU A 78 -3.60 -4.73 2.81
CA LEU A 78 -3.58 -5.51 4.05
C LEU A 78 -2.29 -6.31 4.22
N LEU A 79 -1.80 -6.92 3.14
CA LEU A 79 -0.57 -7.69 3.14
C LEU A 79 0.64 -6.79 3.46
N PHE A 80 0.76 -5.65 2.78
CA PHE A 80 1.88 -4.72 2.98
C PHE A 80 1.86 -4.11 4.38
N ALA A 81 0.69 -3.73 4.89
CA ALA A 81 0.56 -3.26 6.27
C ALA A 81 0.98 -4.32 7.31
N LYS A 82 0.71 -5.61 7.04
CA LYS A 82 1.04 -6.70 7.97
C LYS A 82 2.50 -7.17 7.90
N ARG A 83 3.12 -7.11 6.72
CA ARG A 83 4.44 -7.71 6.45
C ARG A 83 5.56 -6.69 6.27
N GLY A 84 5.21 -5.45 5.93
CA GLY A 84 6.18 -4.41 5.59
C GLY A 84 7.04 -4.81 4.38
N PRO A 85 8.25 -4.25 4.25
CA PRO A 85 9.09 -4.40 3.07
C PRO A 85 9.73 -5.80 2.95
N HIS A 86 9.70 -6.60 4.02
CA HIS A 86 10.40 -7.88 4.16
C HIS A 86 10.08 -8.87 3.03
N ASP A 87 8.82 -8.94 2.60
CA ASP A 87 8.44 -9.90 1.57
C ASP A 87 8.67 -9.33 0.16
N ILE A 88 8.62 -8.01 -0.03
CA ILE A 88 8.63 -7.39 -1.37
C ILE A 88 10.05 -7.08 -1.83
N GLN A 89 10.89 -6.57 -0.94
CA GLN A 89 12.27 -6.17 -1.25
C GLN A 89 13.08 -7.33 -1.86
N PRO A 90 13.09 -8.57 -1.31
CA PRO A 90 13.87 -9.66 -1.88
C PRO A 90 13.46 -10.03 -3.30
N LEU A 91 12.18 -9.91 -3.65
CA LEU A 91 11.71 -10.19 -5.01
C LEU A 91 12.22 -9.16 -6.00
N ILE A 92 12.21 -7.89 -5.60
CA ILE A 92 12.69 -6.79 -6.44
C ILE A 92 14.20 -6.91 -6.64
N GLU A 93 14.94 -7.20 -5.57
CA GLU A 93 16.39 -7.38 -5.63
C GLU A 93 16.81 -8.62 -6.43
N ALA A 94 16.07 -9.73 -6.32
CA ALA A 94 16.36 -10.95 -7.05
C ALA A 94 16.11 -10.82 -8.57
N SER A 95 15.21 -9.92 -8.99
CA SER A 95 14.86 -9.73 -10.41
C SER A 95 14.38 -8.31 -10.70
N PRO A 96 15.26 -7.30 -10.64
CA PRO A 96 14.86 -5.88 -10.74
C PRO A 96 14.32 -5.50 -12.12
N GLN A 97 14.63 -6.27 -13.16
CA GLN A 97 14.08 -6.10 -14.51
C GLN A 97 12.72 -6.79 -14.68
N SER A 98 12.28 -7.63 -13.75
CA SER A 98 10.99 -8.33 -13.85
C SER A 98 9.85 -7.32 -13.86
N ALA A 99 8.87 -7.53 -14.74
CA ALA A 99 7.65 -6.74 -14.77
C ALA A 99 6.88 -6.86 -13.43
N TYR A 100 6.86 -8.06 -12.84
CA TYR A 100 6.17 -8.30 -11.56
C TYR A 100 6.86 -7.60 -10.39
N ALA A 101 8.20 -7.67 -10.32
CA ALA A 101 8.98 -6.95 -9.32
C ALA A 101 8.70 -5.44 -9.39
N ARG A 102 8.75 -4.86 -10.59
CA ARG A 102 8.52 -3.42 -10.79
C ARG A 102 7.09 -2.99 -10.45
N ARG A 103 6.09 -3.80 -10.81
CA ARG A 103 4.69 -3.57 -10.39
C ARG A 103 4.55 -3.62 -8.88
N LEU A 104 5.17 -4.59 -8.22
CA LEU A 104 5.08 -4.75 -6.76
C LEU A 104 5.80 -3.64 -6.01
N GLY A 105 6.99 -3.24 -6.45
CA GLY A 105 7.68 -2.10 -5.86
C GLY A 105 6.85 -0.83 -5.95
N TYR A 106 6.29 -0.56 -7.12
CA TYR A 106 5.37 0.57 -7.28
C TYR A 106 4.14 0.48 -6.38
N LEU A 107 3.46 -0.68 -6.36
CA LEU A 107 2.25 -0.87 -5.55
C LEU A 107 2.53 -0.77 -4.06
N TYR A 108 3.68 -1.26 -3.61
CA TYR A 108 4.10 -1.12 -2.22
C TYR A 108 4.22 0.35 -1.86
N GLU A 109 5.11 1.08 -2.53
CA GLU A 109 5.38 2.48 -2.22
C GLU A 109 4.13 3.36 -2.38
N TRP A 110 3.29 3.06 -3.37
CA TRP A 110 2.05 3.81 -3.58
C TRP A 110 1.01 3.57 -2.48
N LEU A 111 0.90 2.35 -1.97
CA LEU A 111 -0.10 2.01 -0.94
C LEU A 111 0.39 2.31 0.48
N THR A 112 1.70 2.28 0.73
CA THR A 112 2.28 2.48 2.06
C THR A 112 2.87 3.88 2.24
N GLU A 113 3.09 4.62 1.15
CA GLU A 113 3.86 5.88 1.12
C GLU A 113 5.33 5.71 1.60
N GLU A 114 5.80 4.46 1.74
CA GLU A 114 7.18 4.13 2.15
C GLU A 114 8.04 3.80 0.94
N SER A 115 9.23 4.40 0.86
CA SER A 115 10.20 4.09 -0.18
C SER A 115 10.93 2.78 0.10
N LEU A 116 11.03 1.91 -0.91
CA LEU A 116 11.86 0.71 -0.82
C LEU A 116 13.30 1.05 -1.28
N PRO A 117 14.34 0.62 -0.55
CA PRO A 117 15.72 0.95 -0.86
C PRO A 117 16.28 0.07 -1.99
N PHE A 118 15.70 0.11 -3.19
CA PHE A 118 16.18 -0.65 -4.34
C PHE A 118 16.57 0.24 -5.52
N ALA A 119 17.60 -0.18 -6.26
CA ALA A 119 18.03 0.48 -7.47
C ALA A 119 17.22 -0.03 -8.67
N THR A 120 16.42 0.84 -9.29
CA THR A 120 15.82 0.51 -10.58
C THR A 120 16.89 0.63 -11.68
N PRO A 121 17.04 -0.35 -12.59
CA PRO A 121 18.04 -0.27 -13.65
C PRO A 121 17.86 0.96 -14.53
N ALA A 122 18.97 1.61 -14.90
CA ALA A 122 18.96 2.93 -15.50
C ALA A 122 18.29 3.03 -16.89
N ARG A 123 18.09 1.90 -17.56
CA ARG A 123 17.39 1.79 -18.83
C ARG A 123 16.41 0.64 -18.74
N SER A 124 15.17 0.94 -18.36
CA SER A 124 14.11 -0.05 -18.42
C SER A 124 12.89 0.55 -19.12
N SER A 125 12.24 -0.25 -19.97
CA SER A 125 10.99 0.15 -20.59
C SER A 125 9.89 0.25 -19.53
N TYR A 126 8.94 1.16 -19.76
CA TYR A 126 7.73 1.26 -18.94
C TYR A 126 7.00 -0.08 -18.90
N VAL A 127 6.55 -0.46 -17.71
CA VAL A 127 5.71 -1.64 -17.48
C VAL A 127 4.32 -1.14 -17.14
N ALA A 128 3.33 -1.55 -17.92
CA ALA A 128 1.93 -1.30 -17.58
C ALA A 128 1.62 -1.95 -16.23
N LEU A 129 1.04 -1.18 -15.31
CA LEU A 129 0.71 -1.66 -13.96
C LEU A 129 -0.38 -2.75 -14.00
N LEU A 130 -1.43 -2.47 -14.76
CA LEU A 130 -2.56 -3.39 -14.96
C LEU A 130 -2.33 -4.23 -16.22
N ASP A 131 -2.85 -5.45 -16.20
CA ASP A 131 -3.01 -6.27 -17.38
C ASP A 131 -4.42 -6.03 -17.93
N ASP A 132 -4.50 -5.47 -19.13
CA ASP A 132 -5.76 -5.09 -19.79
C ASP A 132 -6.63 -6.29 -20.17
N LYS A 133 -6.07 -7.49 -20.18
CA LYS A 133 -6.81 -8.74 -20.37
C LYS A 133 -7.51 -9.20 -19.09
N LEU A 134 -7.03 -8.76 -17.93
CA LEU A 134 -7.59 -9.13 -16.63
C LEU A 134 -8.44 -8.02 -16.02
N GLN A 135 -8.10 -6.75 -16.29
CA GLN A 135 -8.71 -5.60 -15.63
C GLN A 135 -8.80 -4.40 -16.56
N PHE A 136 -9.81 -3.56 -16.36
CA PHE A 136 -9.91 -2.30 -17.07
C PHE A 136 -8.92 -1.29 -16.50
N GLY A 137 -8.27 -0.54 -17.40
CA GLY A 137 -7.38 0.56 -17.07
C GLY A 137 -7.52 1.68 -18.09
N LEU A 138 -6.98 2.86 -17.77
CA LEU A 138 -6.91 3.96 -18.73
C LEU A 138 -5.90 3.62 -19.83
N ALA A 139 -6.30 3.73 -21.10
CA ALA A 139 -5.43 3.48 -22.25
C ALA A 139 -4.16 4.34 -22.23
N ASN A 140 -4.25 5.56 -21.69
CA ASN A 140 -3.15 6.51 -21.48
C ASN A 140 -3.05 6.89 -20.00
N GLY A 141 -2.79 5.91 -19.14
CA GLY A 141 -2.54 6.17 -17.71
C GLY A 141 -1.34 7.11 -17.49
N ALA A 142 -1.37 7.85 -16.38
CA ALA A 142 -0.23 8.66 -15.96
C ALA A 142 1.01 7.76 -15.83
N ARG A 143 2.11 8.18 -16.46
CA ARG A 143 3.38 7.47 -16.38
C ARG A 143 4.05 7.89 -15.08
N ASN A 144 4.33 6.94 -14.19
CA ASN A 144 5.25 7.19 -13.09
C ASN A 144 6.69 7.17 -13.64
N GLY A 145 7.15 8.32 -14.12
CA GLY A 145 8.55 8.60 -14.41
C GLY A 145 8.93 9.91 -13.76
N TYR A 146 10.07 9.95 -13.07
CA TYR A 146 10.64 11.23 -12.66
C TYR A 146 11.17 11.92 -13.93
N ILE A 147 10.62 13.09 -14.24
CA ILE A 147 11.22 14.01 -15.19
C ILE A 147 12.38 14.70 -14.49
N ASP A 148 13.57 14.60 -15.03
CA ASP A 148 14.65 15.52 -14.67
C ASP A 148 14.32 16.86 -15.33
N GLU A 149 13.92 17.85 -14.52
CA GLU A 149 13.52 19.19 -14.97
C GLU A 149 14.65 19.91 -15.74
N ALA A 150 15.92 19.55 -15.47
CA ALA A 150 17.07 20.17 -16.14
C ALA A 150 17.33 19.59 -17.54
N THR A 151 16.90 18.35 -17.82
CA THR A 151 17.23 17.66 -19.08
C THR A 151 16.02 17.20 -19.89
N GLY A 152 14.80 17.27 -19.33
CA GLY A 152 13.56 16.82 -19.97
C GLY A 152 13.53 15.31 -20.25
N ARG A 153 14.46 14.53 -19.67
CA ARG A 153 14.56 13.08 -19.84
C ARG A 153 14.04 12.37 -18.60
N THR A 154 13.49 11.17 -18.81
CA THR A 154 13.12 10.26 -17.74
C THR A 154 14.40 9.70 -17.11
N SER A 155 14.72 10.12 -15.89
CA SER A 155 15.89 9.61 -15.15
C SER A 155 15.44 8.49 -14.18
N PRO A 156 16.27 7.47 -13.94
CA PRO A 156 16.04 6.51 -12.86
C PRO A 156 16.09 7.25 -11.52
N ARG A 157 15.31 6.80 -10.53
CA ARG A 157 15.25 7.41 -9.19
C ARG A 157 16.65 7.68 -8.63
N ASP A 158 17.05 8.95 -8.55
CA ASP A 158 18.10 9.39 -7.65
C ASP A 158 17.48 9.51 -6.26
N HIS A 159 17.96 8.70 -5.32
CA HIS A 159 17.49 8.61 -3.92
C HIS A 159 17.90 9.85 -3.08
N HIS A 160 17.85 11.04 -3.64
CA HIS A 160 18.17 12.32 -2.98
C HIS A 160 16.96 13.26 -2.99
N HIS A 161 15.78 12.75 -2.67
CA HIS A 161 14.67 13.62 -2.27
C HIS A 161 14.64 13.68 -0.75
N GLN A 162 15.21 14.75 -0.20
CA GLN A 162 14.92 15.11 1.19
C GLN A 162 13.44 15.48 1.30
N PRO A 163 12.76 15.14 2.41
CA PRO A 163 11.38 15.52 2.60
C PRO A 163 11.28 17.04 2.57
N VAL A 164 10.37 17.56 1.74
CA VAL A 164 10.05 18.98 1.70
C VAL A 164 9.38 19.32 3.03
N THR A 165 10.11 19.90 3.96
CA THR A 165 9.53 20.47 5.17
C THR A 165 8.66 21.65 4.73
N HIS A 166 7.34 21.51 4.85
CA HIS A 166 6.45 22.65 4.77
C HIS A 166 6.74 23.54 5.98
N ASP A 167 7.48 24.61 5.77
CA ASP A 167 7.58 25.68 6.76
C ASP A 167 6.18 26.27 6.93
N PRO A 168 5.63 26.36 8.16
CA PRO A 168 4.39 27.10 8.36
C PRO A 168 4.63 28.57 7.96
N PRO A 169 3.66 29.24 7.33
CA PRO A 169 3.85 30.63 6.93
C PRO A 169 4.06 31.49 8.18
N SER A 170 5.25 32.07 8.26
CA SER A 170 5.53 33.22 9.12
C SER A 170 4.72 34.42 8.62
N ASP A 171 4.20 35.17 9.58
CA ASP A 171 3.69 36.54 9.44
C ASP A 171 2.23 36.70 8.96
N ILE A 172 1.32 36.75 9.94
CA ILE A 172 0.23 37.73 9.94
C ILE A 172 0.49 38.68 11.12
N GLU A 173 1.06 39.83 10.80
CA GLU A 173 1.05 41.04 11.64
C GLU A 173 -0.37 41.36 12.09
N ASN A 174 -0.56 41.59 13.39
CA ASN A 174 -1.78 42.17 13.94
C ASN A 174 -1.48 43.60 14.42
N PRO A 175 -1.86 44.64 13.66
CA PRO A 175 -1.80 46.02 14.13
C PRO A 175 -3.17 46.43 14.71
N GLY A 176 -3.18 46.92 15.95
CA GLY A 176 -4.33 47.68 16.44
C GLY A 176 -4.55 47.65 17.95
N GLN A 177 -3.88 48.56 18.66
CA GLN A 177 -4.30 48.98 20.00
C GLN A 177 -5.62 49.76 19.95
N GLY A 178 -6.45 49.58 20.97
CA GLY A 178 -7.63 50.40 21.25
C GLY A 178 -8.00 50.30 22.73
N GLU A 179 -7.65 51.35 23.48
CA GLU A 179 -7.89 51.55 24.90
C GLU A 179 -9.35 51.35 25.33
N THR A 180 -9.57 50.84 26.55
CA THR A 180 -10.50 51.46 27.50
C THR A 180 -10.05 51.20 28.93
N ARG A 181 -9.74 52.29 29.64
CA ARG A 181 -9.56 52.34 31.09
C ARG A 181 -10.92 52.30 31.78
N HIS A 182 -10.99 51.69 32.96
CA HIS A 182 -11.59 52.20 34.22
C HIS A 182 -11.68 51.02 35.21
N ALA A 183 -10.86 51.02 36.28
CA ALA A 183 -11.23 51.47 37.64
C ALA A 183 -12.25 50.53 38.30
N ALA A 184 -12.16 50.03 39.53
CA ALA A 184 -11.30 50.27 40.68
C ALA A 184 -11.57 49.12 41.68
N GLY A 185 -10.68 48.88 42.66
CA GLY A 185 -11.02 48.10 43.87
C GLY A 185 -9.98 47.07 44.33
N ARG A 186 -8.93 47.56 44.99
CA ARG A 186 -8.13 46.82 45.99
C ARG A 186 -8.86 46.86 47.35
N PRO A 187 -8.38 46.20 48.42
CA PRO A 187 -7.88 44.82 48.58
C PRO A 187 -8.39 44.17 49.91
N ALA A 188 -7.71 43.10 50.36
CA ALA A 188 -7.74 42.47 51.71
C ALA A 188 -8.75 41.32 51.88
N ALA A 189 -8.53 40.26 52.68
CA ALA A 189 -7.54 40.00 53.72
C ALA A 189 -7.30 38.48 53.87
N ALA A 190 -6.23 38.14 54.57
CA ALA A 190 -5.81 36.79 54.91
C ALA A 190 -6.56 36.19 56.13
N SER A 191 -6.38 34.87 56.30
CA SER A 191 -6.17 34.14 57.57
C SER A 191 -7.33 33.45 58.31
N ARG A 192 -7.06 32.15 58.57
CA ARG A 192 -7.35 31.30 59.76
C ARG A 192 -8.78 30.72 59.90
N GLN A 193 -9.00 29.39 60.00
CA GLN A 193 -8.57 28.34 60.97
C GLN A 193 -9.44 28.29 62.23
N GLY A 194 -10.04 27.12 62.53
CA GLY A 194 -10.69 26.73 63.81
C GLY A 194 -12.19 26.36 63.68
N GLN A 195 -12.58 25.09 63.91
CA GLN A 195 -13.26 24.56 65.13
C GLN A 195 -14.77 24.92 65.17
N ASP A 196 -15.77 24.14 65.55
CA ASP A 196 -16.00 22.93 66.36
C ASP A 196 -17.32 22.30 65.83
N GLY A 197 -17.57 20.98 65.88
CA GLY A 197 -18.20 20.33 67.03
C GLY A 197 -19.65 19.87 66.69
N PRO A 198 -20.20 18.84 67.36
CA PRO A 198 -21.12 17.88 66.73
C PRO A 198 -22.59 18.03 67.14
N GLN A 199 -23.49 17.37 66.40
CA GLN A 199 -24.57 16.51 66.93
C GLN A 199 -24.84 15.35 65.97
#